data_AF-A0A8C2VRY2-F1
#
_entry.id   AF-A0A8C2VRY2-F1
#
_cell.length_a   1.000
_cell.length_b   1.000
_cell.length_c   1.000
_cell.angle_alpha   90.00
_cell.angle_beta   90.00
_cell.angle_gamma   90.00
#
_symmetry.space_group_name_H-M   'P 1'
#
loop_
_entity.id
_entity.type
_entity.pdbx_description
1 polymer ?
#
loop_
_entity_poly.entity_id
_entity_poly.type
_entity_poly.pdbx_seq_one_letter_code
_entity_poly.pdbx_strand_id
1 'polypeptide(L)'
;KIDSFNSLYMLVKMSHHVWTAENVDPASFLSTTLGNVLVTVKRNFDKCISNQIRQMEEVKISKKSKVGILPFVAEFEEFAGLAESIFKNAERRGDLDKAYTKLIRGVFVNVPLSFALIVVEK
;
A
#
# COMPACT_ATOMS: atom_id res chain seq x y z
N LYS A 1 12.79 2.47 -13.80
CA LYS A 1 12.53 1.67 -12.57
C LYS A 1 11.03 1.41 -12.56
N ILE A 2 10.57 0.16 -12.53
CA ILE A 2 9.12 -0.11 -12.39
C ILE A 2 8.71 0.51 -11.05
N ASP A 3 7.79 1.46 -11.07
CA ASP A 3 7.30 2.12 -9.87
C ASP A 3 6.71 1.05 -8.93
N SER A 4 7.14 1.02 -7.67
CA SER A 4 6.60 0.09 -6.67
C SER A 4 5.07 0.23 -6.56
N PHE A 5 4.55 1.44 -6.82
CA PHE A 5 3.13 1.73 -6.80
C PHE A 5 2.36 1.13 -7.99
N ASN A 6 3.03 0.67 -9.05
CA ASN A 6 2.37 -0.13 -10.09
C ASN A 6 1.78 -1.42 -9.52
N SER A 7 2.31 -1.94 -8.41
CA SER A 7 1.76 -3.12 -7.74
C SER A 7 0.35 -2.89 -7.18
N LEU A 8 0.02 -1.64 -6.79
CA LEU A 8 -1.34 -1.24 -6.36
C LEU A 8 -2.33 -1.41 -7.52
N TYR A 9 -2.00 -0.79 -8.66
CA TYR A 9 -2.83 -0.83 -9.86
C TYR A 9 -2.99 -2.25 -10.40
N MET A 10 -1.88 -3.00 -10.47
CA MET A 10 -1.90 -4.38 -10.96
C MET A 10 -2.77 -5.27 -10.08
N LEU A 11 -2.76 -5.08 -8.75
CA LEU A 11 -3.60 -5.88 -7.85
C LEU A 11 -5.08 -5.68 -8.16
N VAL A 12 -5.53 -4.44 -8.35
CA VAL A 12 -6.93 -4.13 -8.69
C VAL A 12 -7.28 -4.67 -10.07
N LYS A 13 -6.46 -4.40 -11.10
CA LYS A 13 -6.76 -4.82 -12.47
C LYS A 13 -6.76 -6.34 -12.66
N MET A 14 -5.77 -7.05 -12.10
CA MET A 14 -5.74 -8.50 -12.22
C MET A 14 -6.83 -9.18 -11.41
N SER A 15 -7.19 -8.63 -10.24
CA SER A 15 -8.32 -9.18 -9.47
C SER A 15 -9.62 -9.03 -10.24
N HIS A 16 -9.85 -7.88 -10.86
CA HIS A 16 -11.03 -7.68 -11.69
C HIS A 16 -11.08 -8.64 -12.88
N HIS A 17 -9.94 -8.90 -13.55
CA HIS A 17 -9.90 -9.89 -14.62
C HIS A 17 -10.25 -11.30 -14.13
N VAL A 18 -9.73 -11.72 -12.97
CA VAL A 18 -10.09 -12.99 -12.35
C VAL A 18 -11.58 -13.04 -11.99
N TRP A 19 -12.12 -11.95 -11.42
CA TRP A 19 -13.54 -11.83 -11.09
C TRP A 19 -14.44 -11.97 -12.32
N THR A 20 -14.12 -11.25 -13.40
CA THR A 20 -14.90 -11.34 -14.66
C THR A 20 -14.79 -12.71 -15.33
N ALA A 21 -13.72 -13.46 -15.07
CA ALA A 21 -13.51 -14.81 -15.59
C ALA A 21 -14.14 -15.91 -14.71
N GLU A 22 -14.85 -15.56 -13.63
CA GLU A 22 -15.41 -16.53 -12.67
C GLU A 22 -16.41 -17.53 -13.30
N ASN A 23 -17.05 -17.14 -14.41
CA ASN A 23 -17.96 -18.03 -15.16
C ASN A 23 -17.26 -18.97 -16.15
N VAL A 24 -15.93 -18.88 -16.29
CA VAL A 24 -15.13 -19.82 -17.08
C VAL A 24 -14.76 -21.01 -16.20
N ASP A 25 -14.64 -22.21 -16.80
CA ASP A 25 -14.17 -23.41 -16.10
C ASP A 25 -12.91 -23.08 -15.26
N PRO A 26 -12.96 -23.25 -13.92
CA PRO A 26 -11.83 -22.99 -13.04
C PRO A 26 -10.58 -23.78 -13.38
N ALA A 27 -10.72 -24.97 -13.99
CA ALA A 27 -9.62 -25.80 -14.44
C ALA A 27 -9.05 -25.39 -15.81
N SER A 28 -9.65 -24.40 -16.48
CA SER A 28 -9.16 -23.93 -17.76
C SER A 28 -7.75 -23.34 -17.66
N PHE A 29 -7.01 -23.43 -18.76
CA PHE A 29 -5.67 -22.83 -18.85
C PHE A 29 -5.68 -21.33 -18.55
N LEU A 30 -6.74 -20.62 -18.98
CA LEU A 30 -6.88 -19.19 -18.74
C LEU A 30 -7.13 -18.89 -17.25
N SER A 31 -8.11 -19.56 -16.62
CA SER A 31 -8.42 -19.40 -15.20
C SER A 31 -7.21 -19.71 -14.32
N THR A 32 -6.50 -20.80 -14.62
CA THR A 32 -5.29 -21.21 -13.90
C THR A 32 -4.16 -20.17 -14.06
N THR A 33 -3.92 -19.71 -15.29
CA THR A 33 -2.89 -18.70 -15.57
C THR A 33 -3.20 -17.38 -14.87
N LEU A 34 -4.44 -16.89 -14.96
CA LEU A 34 -4.86 -15.65 -14.30
C LEU A 34 -4.72 -15.74 -12.78
N GLY A 35 -5.12 -16.87 -12.18
CA GLY A 35 -4.94 -17.12 -10.75
C GLY A 35 -3.47 -17.05 -10.31
N ASN A 36 -2.57 -17.71 -11.05
CA ASN A 36 -1.13 -17.69 -10.76
C ASN A 36 -0.51 -16.29 -10.89
N VAL A 37 -0.92 -15.53 -11.92
CA VAL A 37 -0.49 -14.14 -12.08
C VAL A 37 -1.01 -13.28 -10.93
N LEU A 38 -2.28 -13.42 -10.54
CA LEU A 38 -2.86 -12.68 -9.42
C LEU A 38 -2.12 -12.96 -8.10
N VAL A 39 -1.74 -14.21 -7.82
CA VAL A 39 -0.92 -14.56 -6.65
C VAL A 39 0.43 -13.83 -6.68
N THR A 40 1.07 -13.76 -7.84
CA THR A 40 2.36 -13.06 -8.00
C THR A 40 2.21 -11.55 -7.81
N VAL A 41 1.16 -10.96 -8.37
CA VAL A 41 0.83 -9.54 -8.20
C VAL A 41 0.54 -9.21 -6.74
N LYS A 42 -0.21 -10.06 -6.03
CA LYS A 42 -0.49 -9.86 -4.61
C LYS A 42 0.79 -9.89 -3.76
N ARG A 43 1.73 -10.79 -4.04
CA ARG A 43 3.05 -10.79 -3.39
C ARG A 43 3.83 -9.50 -3.64
N ASN A 44 3.75 -8.95 -4.85
CA ASN A 44 4.39 -7.67 -5.17
C ASN A 44 3.76 -6.50 -4.42
N PHE A 45 2.42 -6.48 -4.28
CA PHE A 45 1.73 -5.51 -3.43
C PHE A 45 2.21 -5.62 -1.97
N ASP A 46 2.22 -6.84 -1.40
CA ASP A 46 2.63 -7.04 0.00
C ASP A 46 4.09 -6.60 0.21
N LYS A 47 4.97 -6.86 -0.76
CA LYS A 47 6.36 -6.38 -0.76
C LYS A 47 6.45 -4.86 -0.83
N CYS A 48 5.62 -4.20 -1.64
CA CYS A 48 5.54 -2.74 -1.71
C CYS A 48 5.16 -2.15 -0.34
N ILE A 49 4.14 -2.70 0.32
CA ILE A 49 3.71 -2.25 1.66
C ILE A 49 4.84 -2.44 2.68
N SER A 50 5.48 -3.61 2.71
CA SER A 50 6.61 -3.86 3.61
C SER A 50 7.79 -2.91 3.36
N ASN A 51 8.07 -2.56 2.11
CA ASN A 51 9.11 -1.58 1.78
C ASN A 51 8.76 -0.17 2.26
N GLN A 52 7.49 0.24 2.20
CA GLN A 52 7.06 1.52 2.78
C GLN A 52 7.22 1.52 4.30
N ILE A 53 6.82 0.44 4.99
CA ILE A 53 7.03 0.29 6.44
C ILE A 53 8.51 0.38 6.80
N ARG A 54 9.38 -0.34 6.08
CA ARG A 54 10.82 -0.29 6.36
C ARG A 54 11.41 1.11 6.15
N GLN A 55 11.01 1.80 5.09
CA GLN A 55 11.45 3.18 4.85
C GLN A 55 11.08 4.11 6.01
N MET A 56 9.94 3.88 6.66
CA MET A 56 9.52 4.62 7.86
C MET A 56 10.43 4.36 9.06
N GLU A 57 10.71 3.08 9.32
CA GLU A 57 11.52 2.64 10.46
C GLU A 57 12.97 3.15 10.34
N GLU A 58 13.47 3.31 9.11
CA GLU A 58 14.83 3.81 8.84
C GLU A 58 14.94 5.35 8.97
N VAL A 59 13.83 6.09 9.09
CA VAL A 59 13.88 7.55 9.26
C VAL A 59 14.39 7.91 10.67
N LYS A 60 15.65 8.31 10.73
CA LYS A 60 16.26 8.85 11.96
C LYS A 60 15.76 10.28 12.22
N ILE A 61 14.91 10.45 13.23
CA ILE A 61 14.48 11.78 13.68
C ILE A 61 15.65 12.46 14.42
N SER A 62 16.26 13.46 13.79
CA SER A 62 17.29 14.29 14.42
C SER A 62 16.67 15.14 15.53
N LYS A 63 17.22 15.05 16.76
CA LYS A 63 16.81 15.86 17.93
C LYS A 63 16.99 17.38 17.74
N LYS A 64 17.65 17.82 16.66
CA LYS A 64 17.81 19.24 16.31
C LYS A 64 16.69 19.79 15.41
N SER A 65 15.83 18.93 14.85
CA SER A 65 14.72 19.36 14.02
C SER A 65 13.66 20.01 14.91
N LYS A 66 13.59 21.34 14.90
CA LYS A 66 12.77 22.09 15.85
C LYS A 66 11.29 22.10 15.49
N VAL A 67 10.89 22.05 14.22
CA VAL A 67 9.48 21.98 13.80
C VAL A 67 9.44 21.61 12.30
N GLY A 68 8.61 20.63 11.89
CA GLY A 68 8.41 20.30 10.47
C GLY A 68 7.67 18.97 10.27
N ILE A 69 6.98 18.82 9.13
CA ILE A 69 6.40 17.53 8.70
C ILE A 69 7.55 16.56 8.45
N LEU A 70 7.50 15.38 9.07
CA LEU A 70 8.51 14.34 8.82
C LEU A 70 8.47 13.94 7.35
N PRO A 71 9.60 13.77 6.64
CA PRO A 71 9.63 13.46 5.21
C PRO A 71 8.71 12.28 4.83
N PHE A 72 8.70 11.24 5.67
CA PHE A 72 7.82 10.10 5.47
C PHE A 72 6.31 10.47 5.46
N VAL A 73 5.87 11.46 6.24
CA VAL A 73 4.45 11.86 6.29
C VAL A 73 4.01 12.43 4.95
N ALA A 74 4.86 13.23 4.28
CA ALA A 74 4.57 13.75 2.94
C ALA A 74 4.55 12.62 1.90
N GLU A 75 5.53 11.71 1.94
CA GLU A 75 5.56 10.54 1.06
C GLU A 75 4.36 9.59 1.28
N PHE A 76 3.91 9.47 2.52
CA PHE A 76 2.72 8.71 2.87
C PHE A 76 1.45 9.36 2.33
N GLU A 77 1.33 10.68 2.40
CA GLU A 77 0.21 11.43 1.82
C GLU A 77 0.09 11.17 0.31
N GLU A 78 1.20 11.27 -0.43
CA GLU A 78 1.23 10.95 -1.87
C GLU A 78 0.84 9.50 -2.15
N PHE A 79 1.41 8.56 -1.39
CA PHE A 79 1.04 7.14 -1.48
C PHE A 79 -0.44 6.91 -1.20
N ALA A 80 -0.98 7.53 -0.14
CA ALA A 80 -2.36 7.36 0.27
C ALA A 80 -3.31 7.94 -0.78
N GLY A 81 -3.01 9.13 -1.33
CA GLY A 81 -3.79 9.72 -2.41
C GLY A 81 -3.86 8.82 -3.65
N LEU A 82 -2.72 8.26 -4.06
CA LEU A 82 -2.67 7.31 -5.17
C LEU A 82 -3.45 6.01 -4.86
N ALA A 83 -3.20 5.40 -3.69
CA ALA A 83 -3.87 4.17 -3.29
C ALA A 83 -5.39 4.35 -3.18
N GLU A 84 -5.86 5.45 -2.59
CA GLU A 84 -7.29 5.78 -2.52
C GLU A 84 -7.89 5.95 -3.92
N SER A 85 -7.20 6.63 -4.84
CA SER A 85 -7.68 6.79 -6.22
C SER A 85 -7.85 5.45 -6.95
N ILE A 86 -6.98 4.48 -6.67
CA ILE A 86 -6.98 3.16 -7.30
C ILE A 86 -8.02 2.22 -6.66
N PHE A 87 -8.16 2.28 -5.33
CA PHE A 87 -8.96 1.31 -4.56
C PHE A 87 -10.37 1.79 -4.18
N LYS A 88 -10.73 3.05 -4.45
CA LYS A 88 -12.00 3.69 -4.04
C LYS A 88 -13.24 2.78 -4.14
N ASN A 89 -13.34 1.99 -5.20
CA ASN A 89 -14.43 1.03 -5.44
C ASN A 89 -13.92 -0.36 -5.84
N ALA A 90 -12.66 -0.69 -5.52
CA ALA A 90 -12.08 -1.97 -5.91
C ALA A 90 -12.53 -3.08 -4.95
N GLU A 91 -12.79 -4.28 -5.50
CA GLU A 91 -13.07 -5.50 -4.74
C GLU A 91 -11.96 -5.82 -3.71
N ARG A 92 -10.73 -5.36 -3.98
CA ARG A 92 -9.56 -5.53 -3.13
C ARG A 92 -9.38 -4.45 -2.06
N ARG A 93 -10.40 -3.61 -1.79
CA ARG A 93 -10.33 -2.55 -0.76
C ARG A 93 -9.87 -3.08 0.60
N GLY A 94 -10.35 -4.27 0.99
CA GLY A 94 -9.95 -4.93 2.23
C GLY A 94 -8.45 -5.26 2.33
N ASP A 95 -7.73 -5.41 1.21
CA ASP A 95 -6.27 -5.55 1.24
C ASP A 95 -5.58 -4.22 1.56
N LEU A 96 -6.10 -3.12 1.02
CA LEU A 96 -5.57 -1.78 1.30
C LEU A 96 -5.83 -1.39 2.75
N ASP A 97 -7.02 -1.63 3.30
CA ASP A 97 -7.34 -1.32 4.69
C ASP A 97 -6.45 -2.10 5.68
N LYS A 98 -6.16 -3.37 5.36
CA LYS A 98 -5.17 -4.18 6.11
C LYS A 98 -3.77 -3.61 6.00
N ALA A 99 -3.38 -3.12 4.82
CA ALA A 99 -2.08 -2.48 4.62
C ALA A 99 -1.97 -1.18 5.42
N TYR A 100 -3.00 -0.32 5.42
CA TYR A 100 -3.03 0.88 6.25
C TYR A 100 -2.91 0.58 7.73
N THR A 101 -3.59 -0.45 8.22
CA THR A 101 -3.46 -0.85 9.63
C THR A 101 -1.99 -1.15 9.99
N LYS A 102 -1.23 -1.78 9.08
CA LYS A 102 0.20 -2.04 9.30
C LYS A 102 1.05 -0.77 9.21
N LEU A 103 0.78 0.08 8.21
CA LEU A 103 1.50 1.34 8.01
C LEU A 103 1.30 2.28 9.20
N ILE A 104 0.06 2.50 9.64
CA ILE A 104 -0.29 3.35 10.78
C ILE A 104 0.37 2.85 12.06
N ARG A 105 0.35 1.53 12.31
CA ARG A 105 1.10 0.94 13.44
C ARG A 105 2.59 1.26 13.36
N GLY A 106 3.20 1.15 12.17
CA GLY A 106 4.58 1.57 11.94
C GLY A 106 4.83 3.04 12.27
N VAL A 107 3.89 3.95 11.96
CA VAL A 107 3.99 5.38 12.30
C VAL A 107 4.04 5.56 13.82
N PHE A 108 3.07 5.01 14.54
CA PHE A 108 2.94 5.22 15.98
C PHE A 108 4.10 4.66 16.81
N VAL A 109 4.77 3.61 16.32
CA VAL A 109 5.95 3.06 16.98
C VAL A 109 7.17 3.97 16.84
N ASN A 110 7.32 4.65 15.68
CA ASN A 110 8.53 5.39 15.34
C ASN A 110 8.41 6.91 15.58
N VAL A 111 7.20 7.46 15.64
CA VAL A 111 6.96 8.88 15.89
C VAL A 111 6.62 9.07 17.36
N PRO A 112 7.45 9.79 18.15
CA PRO A 112 7.08 10.17 19.51
C PRO A 112 5.76 10.95 19.49
N LEU A 113 4.84 10.65 20.42
CA LEU A 113 3.51 11.28 20.52
C LEU A 113 3.52 12.81 20.43
N SER A 114 4.62 13.46 20.84
CA SER A 114 4.84 14.90 20.75
C SER A 114 5.01 15.44 19.32
N PHE A 115 5.35 14.62 18.33
CA PHE A 115 5.40 14.99 16.90
C PHE A 115 4.09 14.69 16.15
N ALA A 116 3.24 13.81 16.69
CA ALA A 116 1.95 13.48 16.09
C ALA A 116 1.00 14.69 16.01
N LEU A 117 1.13 15.63 16.96
CA LEU A 117 0.35 16.88 16.99
C LEU A 117 0.61 17.80 15.79
N ILE A 118 1.78 17.72 15.12
CA ILE A 118 2.08 18.55 13.95
C ILE A 118 1.40 18.01 12.68
N VAL A 119 1.04 16.72 12.65
CA VAL A 119 0.42 16.07 11.48
C VAL A 119 -1.09 16.33 11.40
N VAL A 120 -1.73 16.73 12.50
CA VAL A 120 -3.20 16.90 12.58
C VAL A 120 -3.68 18.32 12.26
N GLU A 121 -2.78 19.32 12.15
CA GLU A 121 -3.16 20.73 11.92
C GLU A 121 -3.16 21.20 10.45
N LYS A 122 -3.40 20.31 9.48
CA LYS A 122 -3.72 20.73 8.10
C LYS A 122 -4.99 20.10 7.57
#